data_AF-Q9YES5-F1
#
_entry.id   AF-Q9YES5-F1
#
_cell.length_a   1.000
_cell.length_b   1.000
_cell.length_c   1.000
_cell.angle_alpha   90.00
_cell.angle_beta   90.00
_cell.angle_gamma   90.00
#
_symmetry.space_group_name_H-M   'P 1'
#
loop_
_entity.id
_entity.type
_entity.pdbx_description
1 polymer ?
#
loop_
_entity_poly.entity_id
_entity_poly.type
_entity_poly.pdbx_seq_one_letter_code
_entity_poly.pdbx_strand_id
1 'polypeptide(L)'
;MNRREVRCAFSASKAARAQLLLRGKVRLEPLPTRPRTVLGLDASYSAKDGVGVGAAVLISLETLEPVDCRVYISRVCIPYIPGLLAFRELAVMAPAAAALSAEADVVMVDGHGIAHPRRFGIASHVGVILERPSIGVAKKKLVGTLVEGPGGMYVVQDGERLAIVLGTRPREVYVSPGHRITLEEAASIARATIRPGGWMPEPTRLADVISKALKTIIGGQSLINSALASLCRVKLGPRLEELERPLRRAGLEVE
;
A
#
# COMPACT_ATOMS: atom_id res chain seq x y z
N MET A 1 -16.36 -27.49 -7.95
CA MET A 1 -15.11 -27.65 -7.19
C MET A 1 -15.35 -27.09 -5.79
N ASN A 2 -15.38 -27.95 -4.77
CA ASN A 2 -15.82 -27.61 -3.41
C ASN A 2 -14.82 -26.61 -2.79
N ARG A 3 -15.08 -25.30 -2.90
CA ARG A 3 -14.22 -24.21 -2.38
C ARG A 3 -14.34 -24.18 -0.86
N ARG A 4 -13.59 -25.06 -0.18
CA ARG A 4 -13.38 -24.97 1.27
C ARG A 4 -12.82 -23.57 1.55
N GLU A 5 -13.60 -22.70 2.19
CA GLU A 5 -13.10 -21.45 2.77
C GLU A 5 -11.85 -21.79 3.56
N VAL A 6 -10.72 -21.18 3.19
CA VAL A 6 -9.52 -21.26 4.03
C VAL A 6 -9.88 -20.49 5.30
N ARG A 7 -10.29 -21.20 6.35
CA ARG A 7 -10.53 -20.61 7.66
C ARG A 7 -9.19 -20.53 8.39
N CYS A 8 -8.77 -19.32 8.75
CA CYS A 8 -7.73 -19.14 9.75
C CYS A 8 -8.33 -18.62 11.04
N ALA A 9 -7.69 -18.97 12.16
CA ALA A 9 -8.05 -18.46 13.48
C ALA A 9 -7.63 -16.98 13.60
N PHE A 10 -8.38 -16.07 12.96
CA PHE A 10 -8.18 -14.62 13.10
C PHE A 10 -9.04 -14.07 14.24
N SER A 11 -8.41 -13.34 15.17
CA SER A 11 -9.09 -12.73 16.31
C SER A 11 -8.98 -11.20 16.21
N ALA A 12 -10.12 -10.54 16.01
CA ALA A 12 -10.19 -9.09 15.92
C ALA A 12 -9.68 -8.40 17.20
N SER A 13 -9.96 -8.97 18.37
CA SER A 13 -9.48 -8.44 19.66
C SER A 13 -7.96 -8.56 19.79
N LYS A 14 -7.37 -9.71 19.42
CA LYS A 14 -5.90 -9.87 19.38
C LYS A 14 -5.26 -8.91 18.39
N ALA A 15 -5.84 -8.74 17.21
CA ALA A 15 -5.37 -7.82 16.18
C ALA A 15 -5.42 -6.34 16.65
N ALA A 16 -6.53 -5.92 17.27
CA ALA A 16 -6.64 -4.57 17.84
C ALA A 16 -5.62 -4.33 18.97
N ARG A 17 -5.39 -5.32 19.85
CA ARG A 17 -4.35 -5.27 20.88
C ARG A 17 -2.95 -5.18 20.27
N ALA A 18 -2.69 -5.94 19.21
CA ALA A 18 -1.41 -5.87 18.49
C ALA A 18 -1.17 -4.47 17.89
N GLN A 19 -2.19 -3.82 17.32
CA GLN A 19 -2.06 -2.42 16.86
C GLN A 19 -1.70 -1.47 18.00
N LEU A 20 -2.32 -1.61 19.18
CA LEU A 20 -2.01 -0.76 20.34
C LEU A 20 -0.59 -0.96 20.86
N LEU A 21 -0.06 -2.19 20.81
CA LEU A 21 1.33 -2.46 21.19
C LEU A 21 2.32 -1.94 20.13
N LEU A 22 2.06 -2.24 18.86
CA LEU A 22 2.94 -1.87 17.75
C LEU A 22 2.97 -0.37 17.45
N ARG A 23 1.90 0.38 17.80
CA ARG A 23 1.93 1.85 17.69
C ARG A 23 3.09 2.46 18.47
N GLY A 24 3.50 1.86 19.58
CA GLY A 24 4.64 2.32 20.39
C GLY A 24 5.99 2.19 19.69
N LYS A 25 6.06 1.46 18.57
CA LYS A 25 7.25 1.39 17.72
C LYS A 25 7.28 2.48 16.66
N VAL A 26 6.19 3.22 16.43
CA VAL A 26 6.16 4.30 15.46
C VAL A 26 7.05 5.45 15.95
N ARG A 27 7.92 5.94 15.07
CA ARG A 27 8.75 7.13 15.29
C ARG A 27 8.42 8.12 14.20
N LEU A 28 8.16 9.38 14.56
CA LEU A 28 7.93 10.47 13.61
C LEU A 28 9.15 11.37 13.70
N GLU A 29 10.11 11.14 12.82
CA GLU A 29 11.42 11.77 12.83
C GLU A 29 11.84 12.11 11.39
N PRO A 30 12.70 13.11 11.18
CA PRO A 30 13.19 13.48 9.85
C PRO A 30 13.89 12.33 9.13
N LEU A 31 13.84 12.33 7.80
CA LEU A 31 14.61 11.38 7.00
C LEU A 31 16.12 11.64 7.19
N PRO A 32 16.94 10.58 7.34
CA PRO A 32 18.38 10.75 7.56
C PRO A 32 19.11 11.29 6.32
N THR A 33 18.55 11.06 5.13
CA THR A 33 19.08 11.48 3.84
C THR A 33 17.94 11.83 2.89
N ARG A 34 18.26 12.59 1.83
CA ARG A 34 17.31 12.86 0.75
C ARG A 34 16.97 11.55 0.02
N PRO A 35 15.68 11.16 -0.08
CA PRO A 35 15.30 9.92 -0.75
C PRO A 35 15.46 10.05 -2.27
N ARG A 36 15.81 8.94 -2.92
CA ARG A 36 15.93 8.77 -4.38
C ARG A 36 14.91 7.79 -4.92
N THR A 37 14.44 6.85 -4.12
CA THR A 37 13.45 5.84 -4.54
C THR A 37 12.23 5.82 -3.63
N VAL A 38 11.07 5.48 -4.19
CA VAL A 38 9.84 5.22 -3.43
C VAL A 38 9.24 3.89 -3.86
N LEU A 39 8.94 3.03 -2.89
CA LEU A 39 8.22 1.77 -3.11
C LEU A 39 6.72 1.97 -2.89
N GLY A 40 5.95 1.99 -3.96
CA GLY A 40 4.49 2.02 -3.93
C GLY A 40 3.91 0.65 -3.66
N LEU A 41 3.00 0.56 -2.69
CA LEU A 41 2.31 -0.67 -2.33
C LEU A 41 0.79 -0.51 -2.39
N ASP A 42 0.13 -1.53 -2.91
CA ASP A 42 -1.32 -1.69 -2.87
C ASP A 42 -1.71 -3.18 -2.87
N ALA A 43 -2.93 -3.47 -2.43
CA ALA A 43 -3.51 -4.80 -2.51
C ALA A 43 -4.91 -4.79 -3.10
N SER A 44 -5.22 -5.82 -3.90
CA SER A 44 -6.57 -6.09 -4.35
C SER A 44 -7.00 -7.50 -3.96
N TYR A 45 -8.30 -7.72 -3.84
CA TYR A 45 -8.85 -9.00 -3.40
C TYR A 45 -10.02 -9.45 -4.29
N SER A 46 -9.99 -10.72 -4.72
CA SER A 46 -11.13 -11.41 -5.33
C SER A 46 -11.89 -12.19 -4.27
N ALA A 47 -13.07 -11.69 -3.89
CA ALA A 47 -13.96 -12.41 -2.97
C ALA A 47 -14.47 -13.72 -3.54
N LYS A 48 -14.64 -13.79 -4.86
CA LYS A 48 -15.03 -15.01 -5.56
C LYS A 48 -14.03 -16.12 -5.26
N ASP A 49 -12.73 -15.85 -5.41
CA ASP A 49 -11.68 -16.88 -5.41
C ASP A 49 -10.94 -17.04 -4.07
N GLY A 50 -11.15 -16.09 -3.14
CA GLY A 50 -10.41 -16.04 -1.88
C GLY A 50 -8.95 -15.62 -2.06
N VAL A 51 -8.64 -14.96 -3.18
CA VAL A 51 -7.27 -14.64 -3.59
C VAL A 51 -7.01 -13.14 -3.40
N GLY A 52 -5.93 -12.81 -2.73
CA GLY A 52 -5.35 -11.46 -2.67
C GLY A 52 -4.17 -11.32 -3.63
N VAL A 53 -3.99 -10.11 -4.16
CA VAL A 53 -2.89 -9.71 -5.02
C VAL A 53 -2.23 -8.50 -4.36
N GLY A 54 -1.00 -8.64 -3.89
CA GLY A 54 -0.19 -7.53 -3.38
C GLY A 54 0.81 -7.11 -4.44
N ALA A 55 0.81 -5.83 -4.80
CA ALA A 55 1.75 -5.26 -5.77
C ALA A 55 2.70 -4.29 -5.09
N ALA A 56 3.98 -4.37 -5.46
CA ALA A 56 5.05 -3.51 -5.02
C ALA A 56 5.79 -2.93 -6.23
N VAL A 57 5.81 -1.61 -6.37
CA VAL A 57 6.42 -0.91 -7.51
C VAL A 57 7.45 0.07 -7.00
N LEU A 58 8.73 -0.18 -7.28
CA LEU A 58 9.80 0.75 -6.96
C LEU A 58 9.89 1.80 -8.07
N ILE A 59 9.87 3.09 -7.72
CA ILE A 59 10.02 4.18 -8.69
C ILE A 59 11.23 5.05 -8.34
N SER A 60 11.83 5.67 -9.36
CA SER A 60 12.81 6.75 -9.19
C SER A 60 12.11 8.08 -8.90
N LEU A 61 12.55 8.81 -7.88
CA LEU A 61 12.08 10.17 -7.60
C LEU A 61 12.62 11.22 -8.59
N GLU A 62 13.66 10.89 -9.35
CA GLU A 62 14.22 11.79 -10.37
C GLU A 62 13.38 11.80 -11.65
N THR A 63 12.95 10.60 -12.10
CA THR A 63 12.25 10.44 -13.38
C THR A 63 10.77 10.10 -13.24
N LEU A 64 10.33 9.68 -12.05
CA LEU A 64 9.02 9.06 -11.77
C LEU A 64 8.74 7.76 -12.55
N GLU A 65 9.77 7.21 -13.20
CA GLU A 65 9.66 5.95 -13.93
C GLU A 65 9.79 4.76 -12.97
N PRO A 66 9.01 3.69 -13.20
CA PRO A 66 9.13 2.47 -12.41
C PRO A 66 10.43 1.74 -12.76
N VAL A 67 11.17 1.35 -11.73
CA VAL A 67 12.48 0.70 -11.80
C VAL A 67 12.35 -0.81 -11.64
N ASP A 68 11.46 -1.26 -10.76
CA ASP A 68 11.17 -2.68 -10.56
C ASP A 68 9.73 -2.89 -10.07
N CYS A 69 9.18 -4.08 -10.32
CA CYS A 69 7.87 -4.48 -9.87
C CYS A 69 7.88 -5.93 -9.36
N ARG A 70 7.33 -6.12 -8.16
CA ARG A 70 7.12 -7.44 -7.54
C ARG A 70 5.66 -7.59 -7.15
N VAL A 71 5.10 -8.76 -7.47
CA VAL A 71 3.74 -9.10 -7.11
C VAL A 71 3.75 -10.41 -6.34
N TYR A 72 2.94 -10.48 -5.29
CA TYR A 72 2.66 -11.72 -4.60
C TYR A 72 1.17 -12.01 -4.61
N ILE A 73 0.79 -13.20 -5.07
CA ILE A 73 -0.60 -13.64 -5.19
C ILE A 73 -0.81 -14.81 -4.26
N SER A 74 -1.73 -14.71 -3.31
CA SER A 74 -1.97 -15.79 -2.36
C SER A 74 -3.42 -15.84 -1.91
N ARG A 75 -3.84 -16.99 -1.37
CA ARG A 75 -5.16 -17.10 -0.74
C ARG A 75 -5.13 -16.36 0.59
N VAL A 76 -6.08 -15.45 0.80
CA VAL A 76 -6.19 -14.64 2.03
C VAL A 76 -7.42 -15.06 2.81
N CYS A 77 -7.19 -15.65 3.99
CA CYS A 77 -8.23 -16.15 4.90
C CYS A 77 -8.74 -15.11 5.90
N ILE A 78 -8.10 -13.94 5.98
CA ILE A 78 -8.43 -12.90 6.96
C ILE A 78 -9.64 -12.10 6.44
N PRO A 79 -10.72 -11.98 7.22
CA PRO A 79 -11.91 -11.24 6.80
C PRO A 79 -11.64 -9.74 6.72
N TYR A 80 -12.44 -9.03 5.93
CA TYR A 80 -12.44 -7.57 5.96
C TYR A 80 -13.08 -7.08 7.26
N ILE A 81 -12.27 -6.43 8.11
CA ILE A 81 -12.76 -5.79 9.34
C ILE A 81 -12.27 -4.32 9.33
N PRO A 82 -13.19 -3.34 9.31
CA PRO A 82 -12.82 -1.92 9.36
C PRO A 82 -11.85 -1.59 10.50
N GLY A 83 -10.79 -0.85 10.20
CA GLY A 83 -9.72 -0.51 11.15
C GLY A 83 -8.70 -1.63 11.42
N LEU A 84 -8.89 -2.83 10.88
CA LEU A 84 -7.94 -3.96 10.92
C LEU A 84 -7.51 -4.40 9.50
N LEU A 85 -7.77 -3.56 8.50
CA LEU A 85 -7.47 -3.83 7.08
C LEU A 85 -6.03 -4.27 6.85
N ALA A 86 -5.08 -3.64 7.56
CA ALA A 86 -3.66 -3.95 7.47
C ALA A 86 -3.36 -5.44 7.63
N PHE A 87 -4.03 -6.17 8.53
CA PHE A 87 -3.77 -7.60 8.73
C PHE A 87 -4.13 -8.44 7.51
N ARG A 88 -5.17 -8.02 6.77
CA ARG A 88 -5.61 -8.70 5.56
C ARG A 88 -4.68 -8.40 4.39
N GLU A 89 -4.35 -7.14 4.18
CA GLU A 89 -3.58 -6.71 3.01
C GLU A 89 -2.08 -7.01 3.14
N LEU A 90 -1.53 -6.95 4.36
CA LEU A 90 -0.14 -7.35 4.62
C LEU A 90 0.14 -8.80 4.27
N ALA A 91 -0.88 -9.69 4.30
CA ALA A 91 -0.72 -11.08 3.89
C ALA A 91 -0.19 -11.23 2.45
N VAL A 92 -0.42 -10.21 1.60
CA VAL A 92 0.10 -10.18 0.23
C VAL A 92 1.06 -9.04 -0.06
N MET A 93 0.90 -7.88 0.59
CA MET A 93 1.81 -6.75 0.40
C MET A 93 3.18 -6.99 1.03
N ALA A 94 3.27 -7.60 2.21
CA ALA A 94 4.56 -7.77 2.87
C ALA A 94 5.52 -8.67 2.07
N PRO A 95 5.09 -9.83 1.53
CA PRO A 95 5.96 -10.64 0.66
C PRO A 95 6.35 -9.92 -0.64
N ALA A 96 5.44 -9.15 -1.25
CA ALA A 96 5.75 -8.36 -2.44
C ALA A 96 6.78 -7.25 -2.14
N ALA A 97 6.60 -6.55 -1.01
CA ALA A 97 7.48 -5.47 -0.58
C ALA A 97 8.86 -5.97 -0.13
N ALA A 98 8.94 -7.14 0.53
CA ALA A 98 10.18 -7.70 1.06
C ALA A 98 11.25 -7.90 -0.03
N ALA A 99 10.83 -8.16 -1.27
CA ALA A 99 11.74 -8.34 -2.41
C ALA A 99 12.39 -7.02 -2.89
N LEU A 100 11.82 -5.85 -2.54
CA LEU A 100 12.29 -4.53 -2.98
C LEU A 100 12.63 -3.58 -1.81
N SER A 101 12.39 -3.99 -0.57
CA SER A 101 12.49 -3.12 0.61
C SER A 101 13.92 -2.66 0.90
N ALA A 102 14.94 -3.40 0.46
CA ALA A 102 16.33 -3.03 0.62
C ALA A 102 16.71 -1.79 -0.23
N GLU A 103 16.08 -1.66 -1.40
CA GLU A 103 16.35 -0.62 -2.41
C GLU A 103 15.47 0.63 -2.24
N ALA A 104 14.45 0.54 -1.38
CA ALA A 104 13.50 1.61 -1.12
C ALA A 104 13.99 2.54 0.00
N ASP A 105 14.13 3.84 -0.31
CA ASP A 105 14.36 4.86 0.72
C ASP A 105 13.08 5.13 1.52
N VAL A 106 11.93 5.13 0.84
CA VAL A 106 10.61 5.36 1.46
C VAL A 106 9.57 4.39 0.87
N VAL A 107 8.66 3.91 1.71
CA VAL A 107 7.51 3.07 1.30
C VAL A 107 6.24 3.92 1.30
N MET A 108 5.44 3.86 0.24
CA MET A 108 4.19 4.58 0.13
C MET A 108 3.04 3.59 -0.06
N VAL A 109 2.00 3.69 0.76
CA VAL A 109 0.90 2.72 0.81
C VAL A 109 -0.43 3.39 0.53
N ASP A 110 -1.29 2.78 -0.30
CA ASP A 110 -2.70 3.20 -0.41
C ASP A 110 -3.44 2.90 0.90
N GLY A 111 -3.66 3.94 1.70
CA GLY A 111 -4.21 3.82 3.06
C GLY A 111 -3.66 4.85 4.01
N HIS A 112 -4.03 4.77 5.29
CA HIS A 112 -3.57 5.71 6.31
C HIS A 112 -2.33 5.21 7.06
N GLY A 113 -1.51 6.15 7.54
CA GLY A 113 -0.51 5.96 8.58
C GLY A 113 -1.09 6.30 9.96
N ILE A 114 -0.57 7.34 10.61
CA ILE A 114 -1.05 7.78 11.93
C ILE A 114 -2.47 8.37 11.92
N ALA A 115 -3.01 8.75 10.75
CA ALA A 115 -4.38 9.20 10.59
C ALA A 115 -5.41 8.05 10.70
N HIS A 116 -5.41 7.40 11.86
CA HIS A 116 -6.14 6.19 12.17
C HIS A 116 -6.65 6.25 13.62
N PRO A 117 -7.79 5.60 13.98
CA PRO A 117 -8.34 5.64 15.33
C PRO A 117 -7.37 5.21 16.44
N ARG A 118 -6.39 4.36 16.09
CA ARG A 118 -5.35 3.87 17.02
C ARG A 118 -3.95 4.42 16.75
N ARG A 119 -3.83 5.46 15.91
CA ARG A 119 -2.56 6.03 15.41
C ARG A 119 -1.64 4.97 14.76
N PHE A 120 -2.24 3.95 14.14
CA PHE A 120 -1.53 2.81 13.59
C PHE A 120 -2.30 2.19 12.40
N GLY A 121 -2.37 2.95 11.31
CA GLY A 121 -2.91 2.48 10.04
C GLY A 121 -1.96 1.54 9.30
N ILE A 122 -2.33 1.13 8.09
CA ILE A 122 -1.55 0.18 7.30
C ILE A 122 -0.15 0.70 6.97
N ALA A 123 0.02 1.98 6.66
CA ALA A 123 1.34 2.53 6.36
C ALA A 123 2.27 2.47 7.58
N SER A 124 1.76 2.79 8.77
CA SER A 124 2.51 2.62 10.03
C SER A 124 2.87 1.16 10.29
N HIS A 125 1.94 0.24 10.02
CA HIS A 125 2.17 -1.19 10.21
C HIS A 125 3.25 -1.73 9.27
N VAL A 126 3.16 -1.39 7.98
CA VAL A 126 4.17 -1.71 6.96
C VAL A 126 5.52 -1.14 7.36
N GLY A 127 5.59 0.15 7.70
CA GLY A 127 6.85 0.81 8.04
C GLY A 127 7.54 0.22 9.26
N VAL A 128 6.78 -0.16 10.29
CA VAL A 128 7.32 -0.84 11.49
C VAL A 128 7.82 -2.25 11.17
N ILE A 129 7.13 -3.01 10.31
CA ILE A 129 7.56 -4.38 9.94
C ILE A 129 8.78 -4.37 9.03
N LEU A 130 8.82 -3.45 8.06
CA LEU A 130 9.93 -3.34 7.11
C LEU A 130 11.11 -2.54 7.67
N GLU A 131 10.93 -1.88 8.82
CA GLU A 131 11.89 -0.93 9.41
C GLU A 131 12.31 0.19 8.46
N ARG A 132 11.36 0.67 7.65
CA ARG A 132 11.57 1.71 6.63
C ARG A 132 10.67 2.93 6.87
N PRO A 133 11.13 4.13 6.46
CA PRO A 133 10.25 5.28 6.32
C PRO A 133 9.00 4.93 5.52
N SER A 134 7.83 5.34 6.00
CA SER A 134 6.57 4.99 5.34
C SER A 134 5.56 6.12 5.34
N ILE A 135 4.78 6.22 4.26
CA ILE A 135 3.75 7.22 4.01
C ILE A 135 2.44 6.51 3.69
N GLY A 136 1.35 6.93 4.32
CA GLY A 136 0.00 6.54 3.93
C GLY A 136 -0.64 7.60 3.04
N VAL A 137 -1.15 7.20 1.88
CA VAL A 137 -1.93 8.03 0.96
C VAL A 137 -3.33 7.45 0.84
N ALA A 138 -4.33 8.09 1.43
CA ALA A 138 -5.71 7.59 1.42
C ALA A 138 -6.63 8.47 0.56
N LYS A 139 -7.63 7.84 -0.07
CA LYS A 139 -8.63 8.53 -0.91
C LYS A 139 -9.79 9.14 -0.12
N LYS A 140 -9.86 8.89 1.19
CA LYS A 140 -10.95 9.35 2.08
C LYS A 140 -10.40 9.68 3.46
N LYS A 141 -11.04 10.63 4.16
CA LYS A 141 -10.75 10.91 5.57
C LYS A 141 -11.28 9.78 6.46
N LEU A 142 -10.47 9.26 7.37
CA LEU A 142 -10.89 8.25 8.35
C LEU A 142 -11.20 8.82 9.74
N VAL A 143 -10.43 9.80 10.21
CA VAL A 143 -10.56 10.41 11.55
C VAL A 143 -10.36 11.91 11.52
N GLY A 144 -10.49 12.58 12.67
CA GLY A 144 -10.18 14.00 12.85
C GLY A 144 -11.13 14.97 12.11
N THR A 145 -10.85 16.25 12.25
CA THR A 145 -11.51 17.36 11.56
C THR A 145 -10.54 18.03 10.60
N LEU A 146 -11.07 18.74 9.60
CA LEU A 146 -10.24 19.51 8.68
C LEU A 146 -9.98 20.90 9.25
N VAL A 147 -8.71 21.30 9.29
CA VAL A 147 -8.26 22.61 9.79
C VAL A 147 -7.25 23.19 8.81
N GLU A 148 -7.42 24.46 8.44
CA GLU A 148 -6.48 25.16 7.57
C GLU A 148 -5.16 25.47 8.31
N GLY A 149 -4.04 25.38 7.60
CA GLY A 149 -2.72 25.70 8.14
C GLY A 149 -1.70 26.02 7.04
N PRO A 150 -0.41 26.18 7.39
CA PRO A 150 0.60 26.72 6.47
C PRO A 150 0.81 25.93 5.16
N GLY A 151 0.57 24.62 5.16
CA GLY A 151 0.69 23.75 3.97
C GLY A 151 -0.64 23.48 3.24
N GLY A 152 -1.75 24.08 3.68
CA GLY A 152 -3.11 23.80 3.20
C GLY A 152 -3.98 23.18 4.29
N MET A 153 -4.90 22.29 3.89
CA MET A 153 -5.82 21.64 4.84
C MET A 153 -5.15 20.46 5.54
N TYR A 154 -5.26 20.40 6.86
CA TYR A 154 -4.77 19.31 7.71
C TYR A 154 -5.93 18.50 8.28
N VAL A 155 -5.71 17.21 8.51
CA VAL A 155 -6.54 16.40 9.41
C VAL A 155 -5.98 16.54 10.81
N VAL A 156 -6.78 17.11 11.72
CA VAL A 156 -6.39 17.33 13.12
C VAL A 156 -7.28 16.50 14.03
N GLN A 157 -6.68 15.89 15.05
CA GLN A 157 -7.42 15.21 16.12
C GLN A 157 -6.65 15.36 17.42
N ASP A 158 -7.34 15.71 18.51
CA ASP A 158 -6.74 15.84 19.84
C ASP A 158 -5.57 16.87 19.87
N GLY A 159 -5.66 17.92 19.05
CA GLY A 159 -4.63 18.95 18.89
C GLY A 159 -3.45 18.56 17.98
N GLU A 160 -3.39 17.32 17.51
CA GLU A 160 -2.30 16.80 16.68
C GLU A 160 -2.65 16.82 15.18
N ARG A 161 -1.72 17.26 14.33
CA ARG A 161 -1.84 17.16 12.86
C ARG A 161 -1.47 15.75 12.40
N LEU A 162 -2.46 14.98 11.95
CA LEU A 162 -2.29 13.57 11.59
C LEU A 162 -2.04 13.34 10.09
N ALA A 163 -2.59 14.23 9.26
CA ALA A 163 -2.46 14.17 7.81
C ALA A 163 -2.55 15.57 7.21
N ILE A 164 -2.12 15.69 5.97
CA ILE A 164 -2.35 16.85 5.11
C ILE A 164 -3.16 16.41 3.90
N VAL A 165 -4.04 17.27 3.42
CA VAL A 165 -4.83 17.05 2.21
C VAL A 165 -4.07 17.62 1.02
N LEU A 166 -3.85 16.80 -0.01
CA LEU A 166 -3.31 17.23 -1.29
C LEU A 166 -4.40 17.20 -2.35
N GLY A 167 -4.54 18.27 -3.12
CA GLY A 167 -5.58 18.42 -4.14
C GLY A 167 -6.88 19.03 -3.60
N THR A 168 -7.94 18.92 -4.38
CA THR A 168 -9.29 19.44 -4.05
C THR A 168 -10.34 18.43 -4.48
N ARG A 169 -11.49 18.39 -3.81
CA ARG A 169 -12.57 17.46 -4.17
C ARG A 169 -13.02 17.63 -5.63
N PRO A 170 -13.30 16.51 -6.34
CA PRO A 170 -13.27 15.12 -5.89
C PRO A 170 -11.89 14.43 -6.02
N ARG A 171 -10.84 15.15 -6.40
CA ARG A 171 -9.48 14.66 -6.66
C ARG A 171 -8.52 15.09 -5.55
N GLU A 172 -8.75 14.56 -4.35
CA GLU A 172 -7.92 14.83 -3.18
C GLU A 172 -7.42 13.53 -2.54
N VAL A 173 -6.24 13.59 -1.93
CA VAL A 173 -5.68 12.50 -1.10
C VAL A 173 -5.29 13.02 0.28
N TYR A 174 -5.39 12.14 1.26
CA TYR A 174 -5.04 12.37 2.66
C TYR A 174 -3.69 11.70 2.93
N VAL A 175 -2.63 12.51 3.03
CA VAL A 175 -1.26 12.04 3.22
C VAL A 175 -0.90 12.11 4.69
N SER A 176 -0.52 10.97 5.26
CA SER A 176 -0.17 10.84 6.69
C SER A 176 1.13 10.08 6.85
N PRO A 177 2.01 10.45 7.79
CA PRO A 177 3.23 9.69 8.05
C PRO A 177 2.86 8.33 8.64
N GLY A 178 3.63 7.30 8.29
CA GLY A 178 3.51 5.95 8.80
C GLY A 178 4.50 5.67 9.91
N HIS A 179 5.81 5.73 9.58
CA HIS A 179 6.96 5.43 10.43
C HIS A 179 8.19 6.15 9.85
N ARG A 180 9.12 6.61 10.70
CA ARG A 180 10.41 7.25 10.36
C ARG A 180 10.34 8.33 9.27
N ILE A 181 9.29 9.16 9.32
CA ILE A 181 9.15 10.32 8.45
C ILE A 181 8.25 11.36 9.13
N THR A 182 8.52 12.64 8.91
CA THR A 182 7.65 13.74 9.37
C THR A 182 6.42 13.90 8.48
N LEU A 183 5.42 14.64 8.95
CA LEU A 183 4.23 14.95 8.16
C LEU A 183 4.59 15.78 6.91
N GLU A 184 5.48 16.76 7.07
CA GLU A 184 5.91 17.69 6.02
C GLU A 184 6.72 16.98 4.92
N GLU A 185 7.64 16.08 5.30
CA GLU A 185 8.38 15.26 4.32
C GLU A 185 7.46 14.28 3.59
N ALA A 186 6.53 13.64 4.32
CA ALA A 186 5.53 12.76 3.72
C ALA A 186 4.69 13.52 2.67
N ALA A 187 4.26 14.74 3.00
CA ALA A 187 3.55 15.63 2.10
C ALA A 187 4.36 16.00 0.85
N SER A 188 5.63 16.38 1.05
CA SER A 188 6.56 16.77 -0.01
C SER A 188 6.78 15.64 -1.01
N ILE A 189 7.09 14.43 -0.52
CA ILE A 189 7.34 13.25 -1.37
C ILE A 189 6.06 12.82 -2.10
N ALA A 190 4.92 12.79 -1.42
CA ALA A 190 3.65 12.47 -2.06
C ALA A 190 3.29 13.49 -3.16
N ARG A 191 3.51 14.78 -2.91
CA ARG A 191 3.28 15.84 -3.91
C ARG A 191 4.21 15.71 -5.11
N ALA A 192 5.50 15.48 -4.87
CA ALA A 192 6.52 15.35 -5.91
C ALA A 192 6.31 14.14 -6.83
N THR A 193 5.56 13.14 -6.36
CA THR A 193 5.25 11.92 -7.11
C THR A 193 3.89 11.98 -7.82
N ILE A 194 3.13 13.07 -7.73
CA ILE A 194 1.90 13.27 -8.53
C ILE A 194 2.30 13.84 -9.90
N ARG A 195 2.10 13.05 -10.97
CA ARG A 195 2.34 13.51 -12.35
C ARG A 195 1.40 14.66 -12.75
N PRO A 196 1.81 15.57 -13.66
CA PRO A 196 0.93 16.61 -14.18
C PRO A 196 -0.42 16.07 -14.68
N GLY A 197 -1.52 16.67 -14.22
CA GLY A 197 -2.89 16.22 -14.52
C GLY A 197 -3.41 15.04 -13.65
N GLY A 198 -2.53 14.41 -12.89
CA GLY A 198 -2.86 13.38 -11.91
C GLY A 198 -3.28 13.94 -10.55
N TRP A 199 -3.71 13.05 -9.66
CA TRP A 199 -4.06 13.38 -8.26
C TRP A 199 -3.64 12.30 -7.26
N MET A 200 -3.37 11.09 -7.73
CA MET A 200 -2.73 10.02 -6.95
C MET A 200 -1.23 10.05 -7.20
N PRO A 201 -0.40 9.92 -6.14
CA PRO A 201 1.02 9.66 -6.27
C PRO A 201 1.30 8.43 -7.15
N GLU A 202 2.27 8.56 -8.05
CA GLU A 202 2.60 7.55 -9.05
C GLU A 202 2.92 6.16 -8.47
N PRO A 203 3.68 6.00 -7.37
CA PRO A 203 3.98 4.68 -6.83
C PRO A 203 2.70 3.90 -6.44
N THR A 204 1.80 4.53 -5.69
CA THR A 204 0.55 3.88 -5.25
C THR A 204 -0.46 3.77 -6.38
N ARG A 205 -0.48 4.71 -7.33
CA ARG A 205 -1.29 4.61 -8.55
C ARG A 205 -0.90 3.40 -9.40
N LEU A 206 0.41 3.18 -9.62
CA LEU A 206 0.90 2.03 -10.38
C LEU A 206 0.61 0.71 -9.66
N ALA A 207 0.86 0.65 -8.35
CA ALA A 207 0.54 -0.53 -7.55
C ALA A 207 -0.97 -0.87 -7.61
N ASP A 208 -1.87 0.13 -7.53
CA ASP A 208 -3.33 -0.05 -7.66
C ASP A 208 -3.75 -0.55 -9.04
N VAL A 209 -3.14 -0.02 -10.10
CA VAL A 209 -3.41 -0.48 -11.47
C VAL A 209 -2.97 -1.94 -11.65
N ILE A 210 -1.78 -2.30 -11.18
CA ILE A 210 -1.23 -3.66 -11.30
C ILE A 210 -2.04 -4.64 -10.45
N SER A 211 -2.29 -4.32 -9.18
CA SER A 211 -3.05 -5.17 -8.25
C SER A 211 -4.44 -5.50 -8.82
N LYS A 212 -5.13 -4.50 -9.40
CA LYS A 212 -6.43 -4.67 -10.05
C LYS A 212 -6.36 -5.43 -11.35
N ALA A 213 -5.38 -5.16 -12.21
CA ALA A 213 -5.22 -5.86 -13.49
C ALA A 213 -5.03 -7.36 -13.28
N LEU A 214 -4.14 -7.75 -12.36
CA LEU A 214 -3.86 -9.16 -12.07
C LEU A 214 -5.06 -9.86 -11.40
N LYS A 215 -5.82 -9.17 -10.55
CA LYS A 215 -7.10 -9.69 -10.04
C LYS A 215 -8.10 -9.97 -11.17
N THR A 216 -8.15 -9.11 -12.19
CA THR A 216 -9.02 -9.30 -13.36
C THR A 216 -8.55 -10.48 -14.22
N ILE A 217 -7.23 -10.64 -14.41
CA ILE A 217 -6.63 -11.81 -15.10
C ILE A 217 -7.02 -13.12 -14.39
N ILE A 218 -6.92 -13.15 -13.05
CA ILE A 218 -7.36 -14.31 -12.24
C ILE A 218 -8.86 -14.59 -12.43
N GLY A 219 -9.67 -13.55 -12.58
CA GLY A 219 -11.10 -13.65 -12.88
C GLY A 219 -11.44 -14.09 -14.31
N GLY A 220 -10.44 -14.29 -15.17
CA GLY A 220 -10.59 -14.73 -16.56
C GLY A 220 -10.73 -13.59 -17.57
N GLN A 221 -10.32 -12.36 -17.23
CA GLN A 221 -10.52 -11.17 -18.07
C GLN A 221 -9.25 -10.31 -18.24
N SER A 222 -9.09 -9.80 -19.46
CA SER A 222 -8.27 -8.65 -19.93
C SER A 222 -6.75 -8.61 -19.67
N LEU A 223 -6.11 -7.77 -20.49
CA LEU A 223 -4.69 -7.56 -20.64
C LEU A 223 -4.15 -6.55 -19.63
N ILE A 224 -2.93 -6.76 -19.14
CA ILE A 224 -2.11 -5.72 -18.52
C ILE A 224 -1.35 -4.96 -19.62
N ASN A 225 -1.03 -3.69 -19.40
CA ASN A 225 -0.14 -2.95 -20.32
C ASN A 225 1.18 -3.71 -20.47
N SER A 226 1.65 -3.93 -21.70
CA SER A 226 2.83 -4.77 -21.98
C SER A 226 4.10 -4.29 -21.28
N ALA A 227 4.30 -2.97 -21.15
CA ALA A 227 5.46 -2.41 -20.46
C ALA A 227 5.43 -2.68 -18.95
N LEU A 228 4.25 -2.63 -18.33
CA LEU A 228 4.08 -3.01 -16.92
C LEU A 228 4.21 -4.52 -16.74
N ALA A 229 3.70 -5.31 -17.69
CA ALA A 229 3.81 -6.77 -17.66
C ALA A 229 5.27 -7.22 -17.67
N SER A 230 6.09 -6.63 -18.56
CA SER A 230 7.51 -6.95 -18.68
C SER A 230 8.35 -6.53 -17.47
N LEU A 231 7.86 -5.57 -16.67
CA LEU A 231 8.54 -5.12 -15.45
C LEU A 231 8.23 -6.02 -14.24
N CYS A 232 7.03 -6.59 -14.19
CA CYS A 232 6.54 -7.27 -13.00
C CYS A 232 6.92 -8.76 -12.97
N ARG A 233 7.57 -9.16 -11.87
CA ARG A 233 7.74 -10.58 -11.51
C ARG A 233 6.71 -10.98 -10.47
N VAL A 234 6.06 -12.11 -10.71
CA VAL A 234 4.93 -12.61 -9.92
C VAL A 234 5.34 -13.86 -9.17
N LYS A 235 5.22 -13.84 -7.85
CA LYS A 235 5.37 -15.02 -7.01
C LYS A 235 4.01 -15.53 -6.57
N LEU A 236 3.77 -16.82 -6.74
CA LEU A 236 2.56 -17.49 -6.31
C LEU A 236 2.70 -18.04 -4.89
N GLY A 237 1.67 -17.83 -4.08
CA GLY A 237 1.49 -18.51 -2.81
C GLY A 237 1.07 -19.97 -3.00
N PRO A 238 1.07 -20.77 -1.93
CA PRO A 238 0.79 -22.20 -2.02
C PRO A 238 -0.59 -22.50 -2.63
N ARG A 239 -0.68 -23.53 -3.48
CA ARG A 239 -1.94 -24.03 -4.07
C ARG A 239 -2.63 -23.01 -4.97
N LEU A 240 -1.82 -22.34 -5.80
CA LEU A 240 -2.23 -21.40 -6.84
C LEU A 240 -1.49 -21.63 -8.16
N GLU A 241 -0.86 -22.79 -8.34
CA GLU A 241 -0.09 -23.16 -9.54
C GLU A 241 -0.97 -23.10 -10.81
N GLU A 242 -2.30 -23.27 -10.66
CA GLU A 242 -3.25 -23.09 -11.75
C GLU A 242 -3.26 -21.69 -12.37
N LEU A 243 -2.77 -20.67 -11.66
CA LEU A 243 -2.70 -19.28 -12.12
C LEU A 243 -1.46 -18.99 -12.97
N GLU A 244 -0.46 -19.86 -13.00
CA GLU A 244 0.77 -19.63 -13.76
C GLU A 244 0.49 -19.45 -15.26
N ARG A 245 -0.31 -20.36 -15.84
CA ARG A 245 -0.64 -20.34 -17.27
C ARG A 245 -1.34 -19.05 -17.71
N PRO A 246 -2.42 -18.55 -17.05
CA PRO A 246 -3.04 -17.30 -17.44
C PRO A 246 -2.12 -16.08 -17.22
N LEU A 247 -1.28 -16.07 -16.17
CA LEU A 247 -0.34 -14.97 -15.92
C LEU A 247 0.75 -14.90 -17.00
N ARG A 248 1.39 -16.02 -17.35
CA ARG A 248 2.38 -16.07 -18.44
C ARG A 248 1.77 -15.68 -19.79
N ARG A 249 0.53 -16.09 -20.08
CA ARG A 249 -0.21 -15.66 -21.28
C ARG A 249 -0.45 -14.15 -21.32
N ALA A 250 -0.52 -13.49 -20.16
CA ALA A 250 -0.64 -12.04 -20.05
C ALA A 250 0.73 -11.32 -20.12
N GLY A 251 1.83 -12.05 -20.37
CA GLY A 251 3.18 -11.49 -20.51
C GLY A 251 3.93 -11.27 -19.19
N LEU A 252 3.44 -11.85 -18.09
CA LEU A 252 4.10 -11.74 -16.78
C LEU A 252 5.13 -12.86 -16.58
N GLU A 253 6.25 -12.52 -15.95
CA GLU A 253 7.21 -13.51 -15.44
C GLU A 253 6.68 -14.09 -14.12
N VAL A 254 6.59 -15.43 -14.03
CA VAL A 254 6.17 -16.13 -12.80
C VAL A 254 7.38 -16.86 -12.22
N GLU A 255 7.68 -16.58 -10.95
CA GLU A 255 8.76 -17.16 -10.14
C GLU A 255 8.29 -18.32 -9.24
#